data_AF-G5AZE4-F1
#
_entry.id   AF-G5AZE4-F1
#
_cell.length_a   1.000
_cell.length_b   1.000
_cell.length_c   1.000
_cell.angle_alpha   90.00
_cell.angle_beta   90.00
_cell.angle_gamma   90.00
#
_symmetry.space_group_name_H-M   'P 1'
#
loop_
_entity.id
_entity.type
_entity.pdbx_description
1 polymer ?
#
loop_
_entity_poly.entity_id
_entity_poly.type
_entity_poly.pdbx_seq_one_letter_code
_entity_poly.pdbx_strand_id
1 'polypeptide(L)'
;MKILQKVEDLCHQSFSEDSDGKEENPQTELAIIHGQMAYILQLQGHTEEALQLYNQMIKLKPTDVELLAVIANNIITINKDQNVLTPRRSSAGKNNTKAVELLQEFSDQHPENAANIKLTMAQLKISQGNKSKACLILRSIEKLKHKPGMVSSLVTTYSHEEDTDSAIEVFIHAIQWYQNHLPKSPAHLSLIRESANFKLKYGRKKKAISDLEQVWKQNPKDIYTLAQFISAYSLADPEKAEALSKHLPSSDSMSLKVDVKALENSPGATYIRKKGGKVT
;
A
#
# COMPACT_ATOMS: atom_id res chain seq x y z
N MET A 1 -3.74 -29.77 10.90
CA MET A 1 -4.61 -30.12 12.04
C MET A 1 -3.99 -31.20 12.91
N LYS A 2 -4.02 -32.50 12.55
CA LYS A 2 -3.54 -33.61 13.41
C LYS A 2 -2.12 -33.45 13.99
N ILE A 3 -1.19 -32.89 13.23
CA ILE A 3 0.20 -32.68 13.68
C ILE A 3 0.26 -31.59 14.75
N LEU A 4 -0.44 -30.46 14.59
CA LEU A 4 -0.41 -29.37 15.56
C LEU A 4 -1.14 -29.73 16.85
N GLN A 5 -2.23 -30.48 16.78
CA GLN A 5 -2.91 -31.03 17.97
C GLN A 5 -1.98 -31.95 18.76
N LYS A 6 -1.24 -32.81 18.06
CA LYS A 6 -0.24 -33.67 18.70
C LYS A 6 0.90 -32.85 19.33
N VAL A 7 1.31 -31.76 18.70
CA VAL A 7 2.33 -30.84 19.25
C VAL A 7 1.80 -30.08 20.47
N GLU A 8 0.53 -29.65 20.46
CA GLU A 8 -0.14 -29.05 21.61
C GLU A 8 -0.22 -30.02 22.80
N ASP A 9 -0.63 -31.27 22.56
CA ASP A 9 -0.68 -32.32 23.58
C ASP A 9 0.71 -32.60 24.18
N LEU A 10 1.74 -32.64 23.32
CA LEU A 10 3.13 -32.82 23.75
C LEU A 10 3.65 -31.64 24.57
N CYS A 11 3.38 -30.39 24.16
CA CYS A 11 3.73 -29.20 24.95
C CYS A 11 3.06 -29.27 26.33
N HIS A 12 1.77 -29.58 26.39
CA HIS A 12 1.08 -29.73 27.68
C HIS A 12 1.67 -30.81 28.59
N GLN A 13 2.10 -31.94 28.01
CA GLN A 13 2.75 -33.01 28.75
C GLN A 13 4.13 -32.57 29.27
N SER A 14 4.95 -31.94 28.44
CA SER A 14 6.28 -31.44 28.85
C SER A 14 6.21 -30.44 29.99
N PHE A 15 5.25 -29.51 29.98
CA PHE A 15 5.05 -28.57 31.10
C PHE A 15 4.52 -29.23 32.39
N SER A 16 3.87 -30.40 32.28
CA SER A 16 3.43 -31.15 33.46
C SER A 16 4.55 -32.00 34.08
N GLU A 17 5.58 -32.32 33.30
CA GLU A 17 6.73 -33.14 33.71
C GLU A 17 7.92 -32.29 34.20
N ASP A 18 8.09 -31.07 33.68
CA ASP A 18 9.12 -30.11 34.13
C ASP A 18 8.64 -29.29 35.33
N SER A 19 8.56 -29.92 36.51
CA SER A 19 8.27 -29.20 37.77
C SER A 19 9.48 -28.52 38.40
N ASP A 20 10.66 -28.56 37.76
CA ASP A 20 11.91 -28.07 38.34
C ASP A 20 12.69 -27.15 37.37
N GLY A 21 12.44 -25.85 37.51
CA GLY A 21 13.46 -24.82 37.34
C GLY A 21 13.86 -24.41 35.92
N LYS A 22 12.95 -23.78 35.18
CA LYS A 22 13.17 -22.51 34.45
C LYS A 22 11.84 -21.89 34.04
N GLU A 23 11.66 -20.62 34.37
CA GLU A 23 10.44 -19.82 34.22
C GLU A 23 10.09 -19.49 32.75
N GLU A 24 10.02 -20.47 31.85
CA GLU A 24 9.39 -20.23 30.55
C GLU A 24 7.88 -20.38 30.71
N ASN A 25 7.16 -19.25 30.62
CA ASN A 25 5.71 -19.21 30.76
C ASN A 25 5.08 -20.16 29.71
N PRO A 26 4.40 -21.25 30.13
CA PRO A 26 3.82 -22.24 29.21
C PRO A 26 2.90 -21.61 28.16
N GLN A 27 2.30 -20.49 28.53
CA GLN A 27 1.38 -19.73 27.70
C GLN A 27 2.07 -19.10 26.48
N THR A 28 3.36 -18.79 26.54
CA THR A 28 4.11 -18.21 25.41
C THR A 28 4.36 -19.25 24.32
N GLU A 29 4.79 -20.46 24.68
CA GLU A 29 5.03 -21.53 23.71
C GLU A 29 3.71 -22.03 23.08
N LEU A 30 2.68 -22.21 23.91
CA LEU A 30 1.34 -22.58 23.43
C LEU A 30 0.77 -21.52 22.48
N ALA A 31 1.06 -20.24 22.71
CA ALA A 31 0.60 -19.18 21.82
C ALA A 31 1.15 -19.36 20.39
N ILE A 32 2.42 -19.70 20.19
CA ILE A 32 2.94 -19.90 18.82
C ILE A 32 2.18 -21.03 18.11
N ILE A 33 1.92 -22.14 18.82
CA ILE A 33 1.17 -23.29 18.30
C ILE A 33 -0.27 -22.89 17.95
N HIS A 34 -0.96 -22.20 18.86
CA HIS A 34 -2.32 -21.70 18.62
C HIS A 34 -2.39 -20.73 17.44
N GLY A 35 -1.37 -19.88 17.26
CA GLY A 35 -1.27 -18.96 16.14
C GLY A 35 -1.17 -19.68 14.79
N GLN A 36 -0.37 -20.75 14.73
CA GLN A 36 -0.24 -21.61 13.56
C GLN A 36 -1.53 -22.41 13.31
N MET A 37 -2.17 -22.93 14.36
CA MET A 37 -3.46 -23.63 14.23
C MET A 37 -4.54 -22.73 13.66
N ALA A 38 -4.65 -21.51 14.19
CA ALA A 38 -5.57 -20.50 13.68
C ALA A 38 -5.32 -20.15 12.21
N TYR A 39 -4.04 -20.08 11.80
CA TYR A 39 -3.71 -19.83 10.38
C TYR A 39 -4.10 -20.98 9.47
N ILE A 40 -3.91 -22.24 9.91
CA ILE A 40 -4.38 -23.39 9.14
C ILE A 40 -5.91 -23.40 9.02
N LEU A 41 -6.63 -23.10 10.11
CA LEU A 41 -8.10 -22.99 10.09
C LEU A 41 -8.56 -21.90 9.12
N GLN A 42 -7.87 -20.76 9.09
CA GLN A 42 -8.09 -19.71 8.11
C GLN A 42 -7.93 -20.21 6.67
N LEU A 43 -6.82 -20.92 6.36
CA LEU A 43 -6.60 -21.49 5.02
C LEU A 43 -7.65 -22.55 4.63
N GLN A 44 -8.25 -23.20 5.61
CA GLN A 44 -9.33 -24.17 5.42
C GLN A 44 -10.72 -23.52 5.29
N GLY A 45 -10.82 -22.19 5.30
CA GLY A 45 -12.08 -21.46 5.22
C GLY A 45 -12.87 -21.38 6.52
N HIS A 46 -12.35 -21.92 7.63
CA HIS A 46 -12.99 -21.89 8.95
C HIS A 46 -12.66 -20.57 9.66
N THR A 47 -13.07 -19.45 9.05
CA THR A 47 -12.63 -18.11 9.45
C THR A 47 -13.12 -17.69 10.84
N GLU A 48 -14.30 -18.16 11.27
CA GLU A 48 -14.82 -17.81 12.60
C GLU A 48 -14.03 -18.48 13.72
N GLU A 49 -13.69 -19.75 13.58
CA GLU A 49 -12.86 -20.50 14.53
C GLU A 49 -11.43 -19.94 14.59
N ALA A 50 -10.85 -19.62 13.44
CA ALA A 50 -9.56 -18.95 13.36
C ALA A 50 -9.56 -17.60 14.12
N LEU A 51 -10.60 -16.79 13.92
CA LEU A 51 -10.76 -15.53 14.65
C LEU A 51 -10.92 -15.74 16.15
N GLN A 52 -11.64 -16.76 16.60
CA GLN A 52 -11.78 -17.04 18.03
C GLN A 52 -10.42 -17.36 18.67
N LEU A 53 -9.61 -18.21 18.04
CA LEU A 53 -8.26 -18.53 18.51
C LEU A 53 -7.36 -17.30 18.53
N TYR A 54 -7.31 -16.53 17.44
CA TYR A 54 -6.53 -15.29 17.41
C TYR A 54 -6.93 -14.30 18.51
N ASN A 55 -8.22 -14.16 18.79
CA ASN A 55 -8.70 -13.28 19.87
C ASN A 55 -8.39 -13.84 21.27
N GLN A 56 -8.43 -15.15 21.46
CA GLN A 56 -8.02 -15.77 22.73
C GLN A 56 -6.54 -15.49 23.01
N MET A 57 -5.69 -15.66 21.99
CA MET A 57 -4.27 -15.36 22.13
C MET A 57 -4.01 -13.89 22.45
N ILE A 58 -4.71 -12.95 21.81
CA ILE A 58 -4.61 -11.52 22.14
C ILE A 58 -4.99 -11.25 23.60
N LYS A 59 -5.99 -11.94 24.15
CA LYS A 59 -6.40 -11.79 25.57
C LYS A 59 -5.34 -12.26 26.55
N LEU A 60 -4.49 -13.21 26.15
CA LEU A 60 -3.40 -13.73 26.98
C LEU A 60 -2.22 -12.74 27.07
N LYS A 61 -2.27 -11.61 26.34
CA LYS A 61 -1.20 -10.60 26.29
C LYS A 61 0.20 -11.22 26.08
N PRO A 62 0.40 -11.97 24.97
CA PRO A 62 1.70 -12.55 24.68
C PRO A 62 2.77 -11.45 24.64
N THR A 63 3.92 -11.75 25.24
CA THR A 63 5.08 -10.84 25.29
C THR A 63 5.86 -10.81 23.98
N ASP A 64 5.68 -11.82 23.11
CA ASP A 64 6.36 -11.93 21.82
C ASP A 64 5.75 -10.99 20.74
N VAL A 65 6.62 -10.11 20.25
CA VAL A 65 6.34 -9.06 19.25
C VAL A 65 5.95 -9.63 17.90
N GLU A 66 6.65 -10.66 17.47
CA GLU A 66 6.52 -11.24 16.12
C GLU A 66 5.19 -11.97 16.05
N LEU A 67 4.85 -12.70 17.12
CA LEU A 67 3.58 -13.37 17.27
C LEU A 67 2.39 -12.40 17.29
N LEU A 68 2.44 -11.33 18.08
CA LEU A 68 1.37 -10.31 18.10
C LEU A 68 1.15 -9.66 16.72
N ALA A 69 2.22 -9.29 16.03
CA ALA A 69 2.15 -8.69 14.70
C ALA A 69 1.56 -9.67 13.68
N VAL A 70 1.95 -10.94 13.74
CA VAL A 70 1.39 -12.02 12.89
C VAL A 70 -0.10 -12.19 13.15
N ILE A 71 -0.52 -12.29 14.41
CA ILE A 71 -1.95 -12.44 14.77
C ILE A 71 -2.76 -11.24 14.28
N ALA A 72 -2.30 -10.02 14.54
CA ALA A 72 -3.00 -8.80 14.11
C ALA A 72 -3.11 -8.74 12.58
N ASN A 73 -2.04 -9.04 11.85
CA ASN A 73 -2.05 -9.09 10.38
C ASN A 73 -3.00 -10.17 9.84
N ASN A 74 -3.06 -11.34 10.48
CA ASN A 74 -3.96 -12.43 10.08
C ASN A 74 -5.42 -12.07 10.32
N ILE A 75 -5.76 -11.45 11.46
CA ILE A 75 -7.10 -10.91 11.73
C ILE A 75 -7.51 -9.88 10.65
N ILE A 76 -6.61 -8.97 10.28
CA ILE A 76 -6.85 -7.99 9.20
C ILE A 76 -7.16 -8.70 7.89
N THR A 77 -6.40 -9.75 7.56
CA THR A 77 -6.55 -10.51 6.31
C THR A 77 -7.93 -11.17 6.22
N ILE A 78 -8.35 -11.87 7.29
CA ILE A 78 -9.68 -12.47 7.38
C ILE A 78 -10.78 -11.41 7.19
N ASN A 79 -10.64 -10.26 7.85
CA ASN A 79 -11.62 -9.18 7.75
C ASN A 79 -11.65 -8.52 6.35
N LYS A 80 -10.53 -8.50 5.63
CA LYS A 80 -10.46 -7.96 4.27
C LYS A 80 -11.21 -8.85 3.29
N ASP A 81 -11.07 -10.17 3.40
CA ASP A 81 -11.74 -11.13 2.50
C ASP A 81 -13.26 -11.16 2.72
N GLN A 82 -13.73 -10.95 3.96
CA GLN A 82 -15.16 -10.80 4.24
C GLN A 82 -15.76 -9.50 3.65
N ASN A 83 -14.97 -8.43 3.53
CA ASN A 83 -15.40 -7.15 2.94
C ASN A 83 -15.52 -7.19 1.40
N VAL A 84 -14.92 -8.17 0.71
CA VAL A 84 -15.03 -8.31 -0.75
C VAL A 84 -16.37 -8.94 -1.17
N LEU A 85 -16.99 -9.74 -0.29
CA LEU A 85 -18.22 -10.50 -0.58
C LEU A 85 -19.49 -9.92 0.05
N THR A 86 -19.40 -8.95 0.97
CA THR A 86 -20.58 -8.27 1.50
C THR A 86 -20.29 -6.78 1.75
N PRO A 87 -20.95 -5.85 1.04
CA PRO A 87 -20.91 -4.46 1.43
C PRO A 87 -21.79 -4.32 2.67
N ARG A 88 -21.16 -3.96 3.81
CA ARG A 88 -21.82 -3.40 5.00
C ARG A 88 -22.48 -4.42 5.94
N ARG A 89 -21.72 -5.06 6.85
CA ARG A 89 -22.25 -5.55 8.14
C ARG A 89 -21.34 -5.22 9.32
N SER A 90 -21.92 -4.49 10.27
CA SER A 90 -21.29 -3.74 11.36
C SER A 90 -20.86 -4.55 12.59
N SER A 91 -20.59 -5.86 12.48
CA SER A 91 -20.21 -6.70 13.62
C SER A 91 -18.69 -6.87 13.82
N ALA A 92 -17.87 -6.60 12.80
CA ALA A 92 -16.40 -6.70 12.88
C ALA A 92 -15.73 -5.56 13.67
N GLY A 93 -16.47 -4.51 14.05
CA GLY A 93 -15.91 -3.31 14.70
C GLY A 93 -15.44 -3.51 16.15
N LYS A 94 -15.97 -4.49 16.88
CA LYS A 94 -15.68 -4.64 18.33
C LYS A 94 -14.36 -5.34 18.65
N ASN A 95 -13.91 -6.28 17.81
CA ASN A 95 -12.69 -7.06 18.07
C ASN A 95 -11.42 -6.31 17.64
N ASN A 96 -11.55 -5.43 16.64
CA ASN A 96 -10.42 -4.65 16.13
C ASN A 96 -9.97 -3.53 17.09
N THR A 97 -10.79 -3.10 18.05
CA THR A 97 -10.42 -2.02 19.00
C THR A 97 -9.39 -2.50 20.02
N LYS A 98 -9.57 -3.69 20.59
CA LYS A 98 -8.63 -4.27 21.57
C LYS A 98 -7.25 -4.56 20.97
N ALA A 99 -7.22 -5.04 19.72
CA ALA A 99 -5.98 -5.23 18.99
C ALA A 99 -5.22 -3.91 18.79
N VAL A 100 -5.92 -2.81 18.49
CA VAL A 100 -5.29 -1.48 18.41
C VAL A 100 -4.73 -1.02 19.75
N GLU A 101 -5.49 -1.17 20.84
CA GLU A 101 -5.06 -0.72 22.17
C GLU A 101 -3.79 -1.44 22.61
N LEU A 102 -3.71 -2.75 22.41
CA LEU A 102 -2.51 -3.53 22.74
C LEU A 102 -1.32 -3.19 21.86
N LEU A 103 -1.54 -2.98 20.55
CA LEU A 103 -0.46 -2.53 19.66
C LEU A 103 0.02 -1.11 20.02
N GLN A 104 -0.85 -0.23 20.53
CA GLN A 104 -0.49 1.11 20.99
C GLN A 104 0.34 1.05 22.28
N GLU A 105 -0.16 0.36 23.31
CA GLU A 105 0.54 0.18 24.60
C GLU A 105 1.95 -0.39 24.38
N PHE A 106 2.09 -1.32 23.44
CA PHE A 106 3.36 -1.93 23.11
C PHE A 106 4.28 -1.02 22.26
N SER A 107 3.73 -0.26 21.29
CA SER A 107 4.53 0.70 20.52
C SER A 107 5.19 1.75 21.41
N ASP A 108 4.58 2.07 22.56
CA ASP A 108 5.12 3.04 23.51
C ASP A 108 6.25 2.43 24.36
N GLN A 109 6.27 1.10 24.54
CA GLN A 109 7.29 0.36 25.30
C GLN A 109 8.51 -0.05 24.44
N HIS A 110 8.34 -0.20 23.12
CA HIS A 110 9.35 -0.76 22.21
C HIS A 110 9.59 0.09 20.95
N PRO A 111 10.37 1.20 21.06
CA PRO A 111 10.58 2.17 19.98
C PRO A 111 11.30 1.60 18.74
N GLU A 112 12.08 0.53 18.87
CA GLU A 112 12.80 -0.13 17.78
C GLU A 112 11.89 -0.82 16.76
N ASN A 113 10.80 -1.42 17.23
CA ASN A 113 9.79 -2.12 16.42
C ASN A 113 8.57 -1.26 16.11
N ALA A 114 8.52 -0.06 16.70
CA ALA A 114 7.39 0.86 16.58
C ALA A 114 7.00 1.17 15.13
N ALA A 115 7.93 1.19 14.17
CA ALA A 115 7.60 1.48 12.77
C ALA A 115 6.68 0.41 12.15
N ASN A 116 6.98 -0.88 12.33
CA ASN A 116 6.17 -1.97 11.78
C ASN A 116 4.82 -2.05 12.48
N ILE A 117 4.82 -1.89 13.81
CA ILE A 117 3.61 -1.89 14.63
C ILE A 117 2.69 -0.74 14.22
N LYS A 118 3.23 0.46 14.06
CA LYS A 118 2.47 1.63 13.58
C LYS A 118 1.89 1.42 12.18
N LEU A 119 2.59 0.72 11.27
CA LEU A 119 2.03 0.34 9.97
C LEU A 119 0.82 -0.59 10.12
N THR A 120 0.93 -1.65 10.92
CA THR A 120 -0.17 -2.58 11.20
C THR A 120 -1.37 -1.84 11.83
N MET A 121 -1.10 -0.94 12.78
CA MET A 121 -2.14 -0.12 13.41
C MET A 121 -2.82 0.82 12.42
N ALA A 122 -2.06 1.48 11.55
CA ALA A 122 -2.62 2.33 10.50
C ALA A 122 -3.51 1.53 9.55
N GLN A 123 -3.08 0.33 9.13
CA GLN A 123 -3.87 -0.54 8.26
C GLN A 123 -5.16 -1.01 8.94
N LEU A 124 -5.09 -1.33 10.23
CA LEU A 124 -6.26 -1.66 11.05
C LEU A 124 -7.22 -0.47 11.19
N LYS A 125 -6.71 0.76 11.32
CA LYS A 125 -7.54 1.97 11.35
C LYS A 125 -8.21 2.26 10.00
N ILE A 126 -7.51 1.99 8.89
CA ILE A 126 -8.09 2.09 7.54
C ILE A 126 -9.23 1.08 7.38
N SER A 127 -9.06 -0.18 7.82
CA SER A 127 -10.12 -1.19 7.73
C SER A 127 -11.32 -0.91 8.65
N GLN A 128 -11.10 -0.20 9.76
CA GLN A 128 -12.16 0.33 10.63
C GLN A 128 -12.91 1.55 10.03
N GLY A 129 -12.46 2.07 8.88
CA GLY A 129 -12.98 3.31 8.31
C GLY A 129 -12.51 4.58 9.04
N ASN A 130 -11.60 4.46 10.02
CA ASN A 130 -11.05 5.60 10.74
C ASN A 130 -9.80 6.13 10.04
N LYS A 131 -9.99 6.68 8.83
CA LYS A 131 -8.91 7.10 7.94
C LYS A 131 -8.09 8.27 8.51
N SER A 132 -8.71 9.20 9.23
CA SER A 132 -8.00 10.35 9.84
C SER A 132 -6.97 9.90 10.89
N LYS A 133 -7.34 8.98 11.80
CA LYS A 133 -6.38 8.42 12.77
C LYS A 133 -5.30 7.61 12.09
N ALA A 134 -5.62 6.86 11.02
CA ALA A 134 -4.61 6.14 10.25
C ALA A 134 -3.56 7.09 9.66
N CYS A 135 -3.98 8.20 9.06
CA CYS A 135 -3.05 9.21 8.53
C CYS A 135 -2.13 9.79 9.61
N LEU A 136 -2.65 10.06 10.81
CA LEU A 136 -1.84 10.54 11.94
C LEU A 136 -0.76 9.50 12.33
N ILE A 137 -1.14 8.23 12.43
CA ILE A 137 -0.21 7.15 12.76
C ILE A 137 0.86 7.02 11.67
N LEU A 138 0.48 6.99 10.39
CA LEU A 138 1.41 6.91 9.26
C LEU A 138 2.40 8.09 9.24
N ARG A 139 1.94 9.31 9.52
CA ARG A 139 2.79 10.52 9.60
C ARG A 139 3.79 10.47 10.76
N SER A 140 3.48 9.75 11.83
CA SER A 140 4.37 9.59 13.00
C SER A 140 5.58 8.67 12.73
N ILE A 141 5.60 7.95 11.60
CA ILE A 141 6.70 7.05 11.24
C ILE A 141 7.78 7.82 10.46
N GLU A 142 8.66 8.50 11.19
CA GLU A 142 9.68 9.40 10.59
C GLU A 142 10.56 8.71 9.55
N LYS A 143 11.01 7.47 9.82
CA LYS A 143 11.86 6.68 8.93
C LYS A 143 11.24 6.44 7.55
N LEU A 144 9.91 6.45 7.45
CA LEU A 144 9.18 6.16 6.21
C LEU A 144 8.50 7.40 5.61
N LYS A 145 8.46 8.52 6.33
CA LYS A 145 7.68 9.73 6.01
C LYS A 145 7.79 10.20 4.55
N HIS A 146 9.01 10.20 4.00
CA HIS A 146 9.27 10.69 2.64
C HIS A 146 9.42 9.57 1.61
N LYS A 147 9.30 8.29 1.99
CA LYS A 147 9.39 7.21 1.01
C LYS A 147 8.18 7.24 0.08
N PRO A 148 8.35 7.02 -1.24
CA PRO A 148 7.26 7.09 -2.21
C PRO A 148 6.07 6.18 -1.86
N GLY A 149 6.33 5.00 -1.29
CA GLY A 149 5.28 4.10 -0.82
C GLY A 149 4.43 4.70 0.31
N MET A 150 5.04 5.40 1.27
CA MET A 150 4.32 6.07 2.35
C MET A 150 3.50 7.26 1.83
N VAL A 151 4.11 8.06 0.94
CA VAL A 151 3.44 9.17 0.27
C VAL A 151 2.21 8.68 -0.49
N SER A 152 2.35 7.61 -1.27
CA SER A 152 1.25 7.00 -2.01
C SER A 152 0.11 6.53 -1.09
N SER A 153 0.43 5.84 0.01
CA SER A 153 -0.56 5.40 0.99
C SER A 153 -1.33 6.56 1.62
N LEU A 154 -0.62 7.63 2.02
CA LEU A 154 -1.24 8.84 2.59
C LEU A 154 -2.14 9.55 1.57
N VAL A 155 -1.63 9.80 0.35
CA VAL A 155 -2.38 10.46 -0.72
C VAL A 155 -3.63 9.66 -1.07
N THR A 156 -3.52 8.34 -1.19
CA THR A 156 -4.66 7.45 -1.47
C THR A 156 -5.70 7.54 -0.36
N THR A 157 -5.25 7.50 0.90
CA THR A 157 -6.14 7.58 2.06
C THR A 157 -6.88 8.92 2.12
N TYR A 158 -6.19 10.05 1.90
CA TYR A 158 -6.82 11.38 1.83
C TYR A 158 -7.75 11.55 0.63
N SER A 159 -7.40 10.98 -0.52
CA SER A 159 -8.25 10.99 -1.71
C SER A 159 -9.58 10.28 -1.48
N HIS A 160 -9.56 9.19 -0.70
CA HIS A 160 -10.77 8.47 -0.28
C HIS A 160 -11.61 9.22 0.76
N GLU A 161 -11.08 10.28 1.38
CA GLU A 161 -11.82 11.20 2.27
C GLU A 161 -12.22 12.49 1.55
N GLU A 162 -11.96 12.58 0.24
CA GLU A 162 -12.14 13.80 -0.57
C GLU A 162 -11.31 15.01 -0.08
N ASP A 163 -10.36 14.78 0.83
CA ASP A 163 -9.43 15.78 1.36
C ASP A 163 -8.26 15.99 0.39
N THR A 164 -8.55 16.70 -0.70
CA THR A 164 -7.58 16.98 -1.76
C THR A 164 -6.44 17.89 -1.31
N ASP A 165 -6.69 18.79 -0.37
CA ASP A 165 -5.70 19.77 0.07
C ASP A 165 -4.64 19.10 0.97
N SER A 166 -5.06 18.23 1.91
CA SER A 166 -4.10 17.41 2.69
C SER A 166 -3.28 16.48 1.80
N ALA A 167 -3.89 15.90 0.75
CA ALA A 167 -3.16 15.05 -0.20
C ALA A 167 -2.06 15.85 -0.94
N ILE A 168 -2.38 17.07 -1.38
CA ILE A 168 -1.42 17.97 -2.02
C ILE A 168 -0.30 18.37 -1.06
N GLU A 169 -0.60 18.63 0.21
CA GLU A 169 0.42 18.92 1.22
C GLU A 169 1.41 17.76 1.43
N VAL A 170 0.95 16.52 1.39
CA VAL A 170 1.84 15.35 1.48
C VAL A 170 2.84 15.36 0.32
N PHE A 171 2.37 15.62 -0.91
CA PHE A 171 3.25 15.75 -2.07
C PHE A 171 4.25 16.89 -1.90
N ILE A 172 3.81 18.07 -1.47
CA ILE A 172 4.67 19.25 -1.29
C ILE A 172 5.81 18.93 -0.31
N HIS A 173 5.51 18.38 0.86
CA HIS A 173 6.52 18.04 1.85
C HIS A 173 7.49 16.96 1.35
N ALA A 174 7.01 15.95 0.62
CA ALA A 174 7.87 14.92 0.04
C ALA A 174 8.80 15.49 -1.03
N ILE A 175 8.27 16.29 -1.95
CA ILE A 175 9.04 16.93 -3.03
C ILE A 175 10.09 17.87 -2.43
N GLN A 176 9.73 18.71 -1.46
CA GLN A 176 10.68 19.60 -0.77
C GLN A 176 11.82 18.84 -0.09
N TRP A 177 11.51 17.72 0.57
CA TRP A 177 12.53 16.88 1.18
C TRP A 177 13.51 16.34 0.14
N TYR A 178 13.00 15.79 -0.97
CA TYR A 178 13.84 15.29 -2.05
C TYR A 178 14.63 16.39 -2.75
N GLN A 179 14.07 17.57 -2.94
CA GLN A 179 14.75 18.73 -3.51
C GLN A 179 16.00 19.12 -2.69
N ASN A 180 15.91 19.03 -1.36
CA ASN A 180 17.00 19.40 -0.45
C ASN A 180 18.05 18.29 -0.25
N HIS A 181 17.65 17.01 -0.32
CA HIS A 181 18.54 15.88 -0.02
C HIS A 181 19.05 15.16 -1.27
N LEU A 182 18.20 14.94 -2.27
CA LEU A 182 18.45 14.12 -3.45
C LEU A 182 17.80 14.73 -4.71
N PRO A 183 18.20 15.96 -5.11
CA PRO A 183 17.61 16.64 -6.25
C PRO A 183 17.84 15.86 -7.54
N LYS A 184 16.87 15.94 -8.45
CA LYS A 184 16.88 15.25 -9.76
C LYS A 184 16.98 13.72 -9.70
N SER A 185 16.87 13.11 -8.52
CA SER A 185 16.78 11.65 -8.40
C SER A 185 15.52 11.12 -9.11
N PRO A 186 15.51 9.87 -9.59
CA PRO A 186 14.33 9.30 -10.24
C PRO A 186 13.07 9.37 -9.35
N ALA A 187 13.22 9.12 -8.05
CA ALA A 187 12.12 9.22 -7.09
C ALA A 187 11.58 10.65 -6.97
N HIS A 188 12.46 11.65 -6.94
CA HIS A 188 12.08 13.06 -6.91
C HIS A 188 11.27 13.45 -8.16
N LEU A 189 11.77 13.11 -9.34
CA LEU A 189 11.09 13.42 -10.61
C LEU A 189 9.73 12.72 -10.70
N SER A 190 9.66 11.43 -10.34
CA SER A 190 8.40 10.68 -10.30
C SER A 190 7.39 11.31 -9.34
N LEU A 191 7.81 11.73 -8.14
CA LEU A 191 6.91 12.37 -7.17
C LEU A 191 6.30 13.68 -7.70
N ILE A 192 7.06 14.48 -8.44
CA ILE A 192 6.54 15.74 -9.00
C ILE A 192 5.54 15.45 -10.12
N ARG A 193 5.83 14.48 -11.00
CA ARG A 193 4.91 14.04 -12.05
C ARG A 193 3.60 13.53 -11.47
N GLU A 194 3.68 12.67 -10.45
CA GLU A 194 2.49 12.16 -9.76
C GLU A 194 1.70 13.26 -9.05
N SER A 195 2.38 14.20 -8.40
CA SER A 195 1.76 15.40 -7.81
C SER A 195 1.03 16.24 -8.87
N ALA A 196 1.64 16.45 -10.04
CA ALA A 196 1.02 17.20 -11.13
C ALA A 196 -0.21 16.47 -11.69
N ASN A 197 -0.11 15.16 -11.94
CA ASN A 197 -1.24 14.32 -12.37
C ASN A 197 -2.40 14.37 -11.36
N PHE A 198 -2.07 14.27 -10.07
CA PHE A 198 -3.05 14.41 -9.00
C PHE A 198 -3.74 15.78 -9.05
N LYS A 199 -2.98 16.86 -9.11
CA LYS A 199 -3.51 18.23 -9.20
C LYS A 199 -4.38 18.42 -10.45
N LEU A 200 -4.01 17.86 -11.60
CA LEU A 200 -4.83 17.89 -12.82
C LEU A 200 -6.16 17.17 -12.63
N LYS A 201 -6.15 15.97 -12.04
CA LYS A 201 -7.34 15.17 -11.77
C LYS A 201 -8.36 15.91 -10.89
N TYR A 202 -7.89 16.65 -9.89
CA TYR A 202 -8.74 17.42 -8.97
C TYR A 202 -8.89 18.90 -9.35
N GLY A 203 -8.66 19.25 -10.62
CA GLY A 203 -8.96 20.58 -11.18
C GLY A 203 -8.00 21.72 -10.79
N ARG A 204 -6.88 21.42 -10.11
CA ARG A 204 -5.85 22.40 -9.71
C ARG A 204 -4.85 22.69 -10.85
N LYS A 205 -5.36 22.97 -12.05
CA LYS A 205 -4.58 23.10 -13.31
C LYS A 205 -3.39 24.06 -13.20
N LYS A 206 -3.61 25.27 -12.68
CA LYS A 206 -2.56 26.31 -12.58
C LYS A 206 -1.36 25.85 -11.73
N LYS A 207 -1.63 25.18 -10.59
CA LYS A 207 -0.57 24.65 -9.71
C LYS A 207 0.18 23.50 -10.39
N ALA A 208 -0.53 22.61 -11.09
CA ALA A 208 0.10 21.51 -11.83
C ALA A 208 1.05 22.01 -12.94
N ILE A 209 0.61 23.01 -13.71
CA ILE A 209 1.42 23.64 -14.75
C ILE A 209 2.67 24.27 -14.15
N SER A 210 2.54 25.03 -13.07
CA SER A 210 3.68 25.66 -12.38
C SER A 210 4.71 24.63 -11.91
N ASP A 211 4.27 23.50 -11.33
CA ASP A 211 5.18 22.44 -10.88
C ASP A 211 5.92 21.81 -12.07
N LEU A 212 5.20 21.47 -13.14
CA LEU A 212 5.78 20.85 -14.34
C LEU A 212 6.75 21.78 -15.06
N GLU A 213 6.45 23.07 -15.12
CA GLU A 213 7.31 24.09 -15.70
C GLU A 213 8.65 24.19 -14.93
N GLN A 214 8.59 24.19 -13.59
CA GLN A 214 9.78 24.24 -12.75
C GLN A 214 10.68 23.02 -12.98
N VAL A 215 10.09 21.82 -13.10
CA VAL A 215 10.85 20.60 -13.37
C VAL A 215 11.44 20.59 -14.78
N TRP A 216 10.66 20.98 -15.78
CA TRP A 216 11.12 21.03 -17.16
C TRP A 216 12.29 22.01 -17.33
N LYS A 217 12.25 23.19 -16.69
CA LYS A 217 13.39 24.13 -16.67
C LYS A 217 14.65 23.52 -16.05
N GLN A 218 14.50 22.68 -15.03
CA GLN A 218 15.64 22.01 -14.38
C GLN A 218 16.18 20.81 -15.16
N ASN A 219 15.35 20.20 -16.01
CA ASN A 219 15.70 19.07 -16.86
C ASN A 219 14.98 19.10 -18.24
N PRO A 220 15.42 19.94 -19.19
CA PRO A 220 14.74 20.09 -20.48
C PRO A 220 14.81 18.85 -21.39
N LYS A 221 15.66 17.87 -21.05
CA LYS A 221 15.83 16.61 -21.81
C LYS A 221 14.79 15.55 -21.45
N ASP A 222 13.94 15.83 -20.46
CA ASP A 222 12.96 14.88 -19.95
C ASP A 222 11.67 14.88 -20.79
N ILE A 223 11.60 13.94 -21.72
CA ILE A 223 10.48 13.78 -22.66
C ILE A 223 9.15 13.53 -21.93
N TYR A 224 9.17 12.77 -20.83
CA TYR A 224 7.95 12.43 -20.08
C TYR A 224 7.35 13.66 -19.40
N THR A 225 8.20 14.48 -18.78
CA THR A 225 7.76 15.74 -18.15
C THR A 225 7.26 16.71 -19.23
N LEU A 226 7.93 16.80 -20.38
CA LEU A 226 7.48 17.63 -21.50
C LEU A 226 6.10 17.19 -22.02
N ALA A 227 5.86 15.89 -22.20
CA ALA A 227 4.57 15.37 -22.64
C ALA A 227 3.44 15.67 -21.65
N GLN A 228 3.69 15.46 -20.34
CA GLN A 228 2.72 15.83 -19.30
C GLN A 228 2.49 17.35 -19.25
N PHE A 229 3.54 18.14 -19.46
CA PHE A 229 3.46 19.60 -19.46
C PHE A 229 2.63 20.13 -20.61
N ILE A 230 2.80 19.58 -21.83
CA ILE A 230 1.96 19.88 -22.99
C ILE A 230 0.51 19.46 -22.72
N SER A 231 0.29 18.27 -22.18
CA SER A 231 -1.06 17.80 -21.83
C SER A 231 -1.74 18.69 -20.80
N ALA A 232 -1.00 19.16 -19.79
CA ALA A 232 -1.51 20.08 -18.78
C ALA A 232 -1.87 21.45 -19.38
N TYR A 233 -1.01 21.99 -20.25
CA TYR A 233 -1.27 23.25 -20.94
C TYR A 233 -2.41 23.15 -21.94
N SER A 234 -2.57 22.03 -22.65
CA SER A 234 -3.70 21.85 -23.58
C SER A 234 -5.06 22.05 -22.90
N LEU A 235 -5.16 21.80 -21.59
CA LEU A 235 -6.39 22.01 -20.81
C LEU A 235 -6.59 23.45 -20.32
N ALA A 236 -5.62 24.35 -20.50
CA ALA A 236 -5.59 25.70 -19.95
C ALA A 236 -5.26 26.80 -20.98
N ASP A 237 -4.32 26.54 -21.89
CA ASP A 237 -3.77 27.46 -22.89
C ASP A 237 -3.21 26.65 -24.09
N PRO A 238 -4.02 26.46 -25.16
CA PRO A 238 -3.64 25.62 -26.30
C PRO A 238 -2.49 26.22 -27.13
N GLU A 239 -2.36 27.55 -27.19
CA GLU A 239 -1.28 28.21 -27.95
C GLU A 239 0.09 27.93 -27.32
N LYS A 240 0.17 27.96 -25.98
CA LYS A 240 1.40 27.57 -25.28
C LYS A 240 1.71 26.09 -25.39
N ALA A 241 0.69 25.24 -25.43
CA ALA A 241 0.88 23.81 -25.67
C ALA A 241 1.51 23.55 -27.04
N GLU A 242 1.07 24.29 -28.08
CA GLU A 242 1.65 24.22 -29.43
C GLU A 242 3.09 24.77 -29.49
N ALA A 243 3.38 25.85 -28.77
CA ALA A 243 4.75 26.34 -28.67
C ALA A 243 5.69 25.30 -28.04
N LEU A 244 5.22 24.60 -27.00
CA LEU A 244 5.98 23.56 -26.31
C LEU A 244 6.13 22.26 -27.12
N SER A 245 5.16 21.93 -27.97
CA SER A 245 5.23 20.71 -28.81
C SER A 245 6.39 20.76 -29.80
N LYS A 246 6.87 21.94 -30.17
CA LYS A 246 8.08 22.12 -31.01
C LYS A 246 9.35 21.58 -30.36
N HIS A 247 9.36 21.39 -29.04
CA HIS A 247 10.48 20.80 -28.30
C HIS A 247 10.43 19.27 -28.22
N LEU A 248 9.38 18.62 -28.73
CA LEU A 248 9.33 17.16 -28.78
C LEU A 248 10.35 16.63 -29.80
N PRO A 249 11.00 15.48 -29.53
CA PRO A 249 11.85 14.83 -30.51
C PRO A 249 11.04 14.53 -31.79
N SER A 250 11.66 14.68 -32.97
CA SER A 250 11.01 14.28 -34.21
C SER A 250 10.70 12.78 -34.21
N SER A 251 9.62 12.38 -34.88
CA SER A 251 9.21 10.97 -35.00
C SER A 251 10.35 10.07 -35.48
N ASP A 252 11.25 10.59 -36.31
CA ASP A 252 12.42 9.87 -36.83
C ASP A 252 13.48 9.54 -35.77
N SER A 253 13.59 10.39 -34.74
CA SER A 253 14.49 10.15 -33.59
C SER A 253 13.91 9.19 -32.55
N MET A 254 12.59 8.97 -32.58
CA MET A 254 11.83 8.06 -31.74
C MET A 254 11.61 6.70 -32.41
N SER A 255 12.41 6.34 -33.42
CA SER A 255 12.37 5.01 -34.04
C SER A 255 12.69 3.92 -33.01
N LEU A 256 11.70 3.57 -32.18
CA LEU A 256 11.52 2.23 -31.68
C LEU A 256 11.68 1.36 -32.93
N LYS A 257 12.63 0.44 -32.91
CA LYS A 257 12.72 -0.64 -33.89
C LYS A 257 11.49 -1.53 -33.70
N VAL A 258 10.32 -1.00 -34.03
CA VAL A 258 9.07 -1.72 -34.10
C VAL A 258 9.14 -2.40 -35.45
N ASP A 259 9.51 -3.67 -35.44
CA ASP A 259 9.41 -4.50 -36.64
C ASP A 259 7.92 -4.66 -36.95
N VAL A 260 7.43 -3.78 -37.83
CA VAL A 260 6.05 -3.76 -38.30
C VAL A 260 5.67 -5.15 -38.84
N LYS A 261 6.60 -5.87 -39.47
CA LYS A 261 6.36 -7.23 -39.98
C LYS A 261 6.22 -8.26 -38.86
N ALA A 262 6.93 -8.10 -37.75
CA ALA A 262 6.78 -8.98 -36.58
C ALA A 262 5.44 -8.76 -35.87
N LEU A 263 4.94 -7.52 -35.84
CA LEU A 263 3.62 -7.18 -35.29
C LEU A 263 2.46 -7.66 -36.20
N GLU A 264 2.59 -7.47 -37.51
CA GLU A 264 1.63 -7.95 -38.50
C GLU A 264 1.54 -9.49 -38.54
N ASN A 265 2.64 -10.18 -38.24
CA ASN A 265 2.69 -11.64 -38.13
C ASN A 265 2.46 -12.16 -36.70
N SER A 266 2.10 -11.30 -35.74
CA SER A 266 1.77 -11.75 -34.40
C SER A 266 0.49 -12.59 -34.42
N PRO A 267 0.41 -13.68 -33.63
CA PRO A 267 -0.72 -14.62 -33.68
C PRO A 267 -2.10 -13.99 -33.40
N GLY A 268 -2.15 -12.80 -32.79
CA GLY A 268 -3.38 -12.08 -32.47
C GLY A 268 -3.99 -11.26 -33.61
N ALA A 269 -3.22 -10.92 -34.66
CA ALA A 269 -3.68 -10.06 -35.76
C ALA A 269 -4.47 -10.80 -36.85
N THR A 270 -4.56 -12.13 -36.78
CA THR A 270 -5.14 -12.98 -37.84
C THR A 270 -6.67 -12.99 -37.91
N TYR A 271 -7.39 -12.34 -36.98
CA TYR A 271 -8.85 -12.44 -36.91
C TYR A 271 -9.65 -11.44 -37.76
N ILE A 272 -9.03 -10.52 -38.50
CA ILE A 272 -9.77 -9.53 -39.30
C ILE A 272 -9.25 -9.48 -40.75
N ARG A 273 -9.41 -10.59 -41.48
CA ARG A 273 -9.55 -10.52 -42.96
C ARG A 273 -10.23 -11.77 -43.50
N LYS A 274 -11.55 -11.86 -43.34
CA LYS A 274 -12.37 -12.69 -44.22
C LYS A 274 -12.28 -12.07 -45.62
N LYS A 275 -11.51 -12.70 -46.51
CA LYS A 275 -11.43 -12.34 -47.94
C LYS A 275 -12.85 -12.29 -48.50
N GLY A 276 -13.26 -11.13 -49.01
CA GLY A 276 -14.46 -11.00 -49.82
C GLY A 276 -14.34 -11.92 -51.03
N GLY A 277 -15.34 -12.79 -51.21
CA GLY A 277 -15.44 -13.67 -52.36
C GLY A 277 -15.53 -12.84 -53.64
N LYS A 278 -14.78 -13.26 -54.66
CA LYS A 278 -14.99 -12.82 -56.04
C LYS A 278 -16.42 -13.19 -56.43
N VAL A 279 -17.24 -12.19 -56.73
CA VAL A 279 -18.46 -12.38 -57.52
C VAL A 279 -18.00 -12.50 -58.98
N THR A 280 -18.40 -13.59 -59.61
CA THR A 280 -18.24 -13.94 -61.02
C THR A 280 -18.83 -12.90 -61.96
#